data_AF-A0A0G1B1U8-F1
#
_entry.id   AF-A0A0G1B1U8-F1
#
_cell.length_a   1.000
_cell.length_b   1.000
_cell.length_c   1.000
_cell.angle_alpha   90.00
_cell.angle_beta   90.00
_cell.angle_gamma   90.00
#
_symmetry.space_group_name_H-M   'P 1'
#
loop_
_entity.id
_entity.type
_entity.pdbx_description
1 polymer ?
#
loop_
_entity_poly.entity_id
_entity_poly.type
_entity_poly.pdbx_seq_one_letter_code
_entity_poly.pdbx_strand_id
1 'polypeptide(L)'
;MDENQVVEPVSDQVNPDPQPENTAPVSTPTDNSRIMAIVAYFIFFLPLLTEYKDNDFVKFHVKQSILILILGVGISVISYIPVIGWFIGMLAWMALMILWVLGILNAAAEKKEPLPVIGKYAEQYLKF
;
A
#
# COMPACT_ATOMS: atom_id res chain seq x y z
N MET A 1 -0.68 42.10 -64.96
CA MET A 1 -1.32 40.83 -65.35
C MET A 1 -0.15 39.89 -65.62
N ASP A 2 0.26 38.93 -64.81
CA ASP A 2 -0.19 38.28 -63.57
C ASP A 2 1.10 37.65 -63.00
N GLU A 3 1.46 37.88 -61.74
CA GLU A 3 1.08 37.04 -60.58
C GLU A 3 2.14 35.98 -60.24
N ASN A 4 2.78 36.24 -59.11
CA ASN A 4 3.25 35.35 -58.05
C ASN A 4 3.96 34.01 -58.35
N GLN A 5 5.08 33.90 -57.65
CA GLN A 5 5.67 32.67 -57.14
C GLN A 5 4.64 31.72 -56.54
N VAL A 6 4.78 30.42 -56.84
CA VAL A 6 4.29 29.36 -55.98
C VAL A 6 5.41 28.33 -55.83
N VAL A 7 6.23 28.52 -54.80
CA VAL A 7 6.97 27.43 -54.17
C VAL A 7 5.93 26.70 -53.32
N GLU A 8 5.64 25.44 -53.64
CA GLU A 8 4.72 24.63 -52.87
C GLU A 8 5.28 24.41 -51.44
N PRO A 9 4.51 24.68 -50.37
CA PRO A 9 4.94 24.36 -49.02
C PRO A 9 4.79 22.86 -48.76
N VAL A 10 5.87 22.24 -48.28
CA VAL A 10 5.87 20.93 -47.63
C VAL A 10 4.83 20.97 -46.51
N SER A 11 3.70 20.30 -46.73
CA SER A 11 2.64 20.17 -45.72
C SER A 11 3.11 19.20 -44.64
N ASP A 12 3.54 19.75 -43.51
CA ASP A 12 3.67 19.05 -42.23
C ASP A 12 2.34 18.38 -41.91
N GLN A 13 2.27 17.05 -42.07
CA GLN A 13 1.18 16.23 -41.56
C GLN A 13 1.32 16.16 -40.04
N VAL A 14 0.83 17.18 -39.36
CA VAL A 14 0.57 17.18 -37.91
C VAL A 14 -0.50 16.12 -37.65
N ASN A 15 -0.05 14.99 -37.11
CA ASN A 15 -0.88 13.92 -36.57
C ASN A 15 -1.85 14.50 -35.52
N PRO A 16 -3.15 14.14 -35.51
CA PRO A 16 -4.10 14.72 -34.58
C PRO A 16 -3.78 14.30 -33.14
N ASP A 17 -4.00 15.24 -32.22
CA ASP A 17 -3.66 15.20 -30.79
C ASP A 17 -3.77 13.83 -30.10
N PRO A 18 -2.80 13.44 -29.26
CA PRO A 18 -3.07 12.46 -28.23
C PRO A 18 -4.06 13.08 -27.23
N GLN A 19 -5.25 12.48 -27.09
CA GLN A 19 -6.16 12.76 -25.98
C GLN A 19 -5.40 12.72 -24.66
N PRO A 20 -5.76 13.54 -23.66
CA PRO A 20 -5.10 13.54 -22.37
C PRO A 20 -5.26 12.16 -21.74
N GLU A 21 -4.17 11.39 -21.82
CA GLU A 21 -3.94 10.22 -21.01
C GLU A 21 -4.18 10.65 -19.56
N ASN A 22 -5.05 9.93 -18.87
CA ASN A 22 -5.41 10.19 -17.48
C ASN A 22 -4.14 10.16 -16.62
N THR A 23 -3.53 11.33 -16.45
CA THR A 23 -2.35 11.59 -15.63
C THR A 23 -2.76 11.61 -14.16
N ALA A 24 -3.26 10.49 -13.65
CA ALA A 24 -3.09 10.24 -12.24
C ALA A 24 -1.57 10.12 -12.01
N PRO A 25 -0.94 11.01 -11.24
CA PRO A 25 0.49 10.90 -10.98
C PRO A 25 0.73 9.56 -10.29
N VAL A 26 1.62 8.75 -10.83
CA VAL A 26 2.26 7.67 -10.05
C VAL A 26 3.07 8.39 -8.98
N SER A 27 2.41 8.68 -7.86
CA SER A 27 3.01 9.42 -6.76
C SER A 27 4.03 8.53 -6.08
N THR A 28 5.30 8.82 -6.28
CA THR A 28 6.35 8.36 -5.36
C THR A 28 5.95 8.78 -3.94
N PRO A 29 5.94 7.86 -2.96
CA PRO A 29 5.66 8.20 -1.58
C PRO A 29 6.63 9.31 -1.11
N THR A 30 6.11 10.46 -0.67
CA THR A 30 6.95 11.45 0.03
C THR A 30 7.44 10.83 1.34
N ASP A 31 8.58 11.29 1.88
CA ASP A 31 9.15 10.77 3.14
C ASP A 31 8.11 10.63 4.27
N ASN A 32 7.16 11.57 4.36
CA ASN A 32 6.09 11.55 5.37
C ASN A 32 5.10 10.38 5.19
N SER A 33 4.79 9.98 3.95
CA SER A 33 3.90 8.84 3.70
C SER A 33 4.59 7.51 4.04
N ARG A 34 5.92 7.42 3.83
CA ARG A 34 6.74 6.31 4.35
C ARG A 34 6.67 6.23 5.87
N ILE A 35 6.87 7.36 6.56
CA ILE A 35 6.77 7.43 8.03
C ILE A 35 5.37 6.99 8.49
N MET A 36 4.31 7.49 7.86
CA MET A 36 2.93 7.14 8.21
C MET A 36 2.62 5.66 7.99
N ALA A 37 3.15 5.05 6.94
CA ALA A 37 3.04 3.61 6.72
C ALA A 37 3.74 2.78 7.81
N ILE A 38 4.92 3.21 8.28
CA ILE A 38 5.60 2.56 9.41
C ILE A 38 4.78 2.75 10.69
N VAL A 39 4.30 3.96 10.96
CA VAL A 39 3.47 4.30 12.12
C VAL A 39 2.21 3.43 12.19
N ALA A 40 1.62 3.08 11.04
CA ALA A 40 0.46 2.20 10.95
C ALA A 40 0.66 0.84 11.67
N TYR A 41 1.88 0.32 11.76
CA TYR A 41 2.18 -0.94 12.44
C TYR A 41 2.21 -0.83 13.97
N PHE A 42 2.37 0.37 14.51
CA PHE A 42 2.33 0.64 15.95
C PHE A 42 0.96 1.17 16.38
N ILE A 43 0.37 2.07 15.57
CA ILE A 43 -0.92 2.72 15.84
C ILE A 43 -1.70 2.81 14.52
N PHE A 44 -2.44 1.75 14.18
CA PHE A 44 -3.06 1.58 12.85
C PHE A 44 -4.04 2.68 12.44
N PHE A 45 -4.74 3.30 13.39
CA PHE A 45 -5.75 4.32 13.09
C PHE A 45 -5.16 5.73 12.98
N LEU A 46 -3.94 5.96 13.49
CA LEU A 46 -3.33 7.30 13.50
C LEU A 46 -3.14 7.86 12.07
N PRO A 47 -2.60 7.11 11.10
CA PRO A 47 -2.50 7.61 9.72
C PRO A 47 -3.84 7.97 9.08
N LEU A 48 -4.93 7.30 9.47
CA LEU A 48 -6.29 7.58 8.96
C LEU A 48 -6.87 8.90 9.50
N LEU A 49 -6.27 9.48 10.54
CA LEU A 49 -6.65 10.78 11.11
C LEU A 49 -5.86 11.95 10.53
N THR A 50 -4.95 11.68 9.59
CA THR A 50 -4.05 12.68 8.97
C THR A 50 -4.46 12.99 7.53
N GLU A 51 -3.74 13.89 6.86
CA GLU A 51 -3.90 14.11 5.41
C GLU A 51 -3.57 12.86 4.57
N TYR A 52 -2.85 11.87 5.12
CA TYR A 52 -2.47 10.64 4.41
C TYR A 52 -3.55 9.56 4.39
N LYS A 53 -4.74 9.83 4.93
CA LYS A 53 -5.84 8.85 4.99
C LYS A 53 -6.26 8.31 3.63
N ASP A 54 -6.07 9.08 2.56
CA ASP A 54 -6.43 8.74 1.18
C ASP A 54 -5.23 8.25 0.35
N ASN A 55 -4.04 8.18 0.95
CA ASN A 55 -2.85 7.69 0.29
C ASN A 55 -2.87 6.15 0.19
N ASP A 56 -2.84 5.61 -1.04
CA ASP A 56 -2.94 4.17 -1.27
C ASP A 56 -1.80 3.35 -0.62
N PHE A 57 -0.60 3.92 -0.49
CA PHE A 57 0.54 3.28 0.18
C PHE A 57 0.34 3.18 1.68
N VAL A 58 -0.12 4.27 2.29
CA VAL A 58 -0.47 4.28 3.72
C VAL A 58 -1.65 3.34 3.99
N LYS A 59 -2.72 3.38 3.19
CA LYS A 59 -3.88 2.48 3.32
C LYS A 59 -3.48 1.02 3.26
N PHE A 60 -2.61 0.63 2.33
CA PHE A 60 -2.11 -0.74 2.23
C PHE A 60 -1.49 -1.21 3.55
N HIS A 61 -0.58 -0.42 4.12
CA HIS A 61 0.08 -0.77 5.39
C HIS A 61 -0.85 -0.71 6.60
N VAL A 62 -1.83 0.20 6.61
CA VAL A 62 -2.90 0.21 7.62
C VAL A 62 -3.74 -1.06 7.57
N LYS A 63 -4.12 -1.54 6.38
CA LYS A 63 -4.87 -2.80 6.25
C LYS A 63 -4.06 -4.00 6.75
N GLN A 64 -2.77 -4.07 6.40
CA GLN A 64 -1.87 -5.13 6.90
C GLN A 64 -1.76 -5.09 8.43
N SER A 65 -1.61 -3.90 9.03
CA SER A 65 -1.50 -3.78 10.49
C SER A 65 -2.80 -4.13 11.22
N ILE A 66 -3.96 -3.78 10.67
CA ILE A 66 -5.27 -4.24 11.18
C ILE A 66 -5.37 -5.76 11.11
N LEU A 67 -4.96 -6.39 10.00
CA LEU A 67 -4.98 -7.84 9.88
C LEU A 67 -4.11 -8.52 10.94
N ILE A 68 -2.87 -8.03 11.15
CA ILE A 68 -1.97 -8.53 12.20
C ILE A 68 -2.62 -8.37 13.58
N LEU A 69 -3.25 -7.24 13.86
CA LEU A 69 -3.95 -6.99 15.13
C LEU A 69 -5.06 -8.02 15.36
N ILE A 70 -5.92 -8.25 14.36
CA ILE A 70 -7.02 -9.23 14.44
C ILE A 70 -6.46 -10.64 14.71
N LEU A 71 -5.38 -11.03 14.04
CA LEU A 71 -4.72 -12.32 14.27
C LEU A 71 -4.15 -12.40 15.69
N GLY A 72 -3.51 -11.34 16.20
CA GLY A 72 -3.01 -11.27 17.57
C GLY A 72 -4.10 -11.43 18.63
N VAL A 73 -5.29 -10.84 18.40
CA VAL A 73 -6.46 -11.05 19.26
C VAL A 73 -6.90 -12.52 19.22
N GLY A 74 -6.97 -13.14 18.04
CA GLY A 74 -7.30 -14.56 17.89
C GLY A 74 -6.31 -15.49 18.62
N ILE A 75 -5.01 -15.22 18.49
CA ILE A 75 -3.95 -15.99 19.18
C ILE A 75 -4.07 -15.85 20.70
N SER A 76 -4.39 -14.64 21.19
CA SER A 76 -4.64 -14.38 22.61
C SER A 76 -5.78 -15.25 23.15
N VAL A 77 -6.87 -15.39 22.39
CA VAL A 77 -8.01 -16.23 22.78
C VAL A 77 -7.62 -17.70 22.85
N ILE A 78 -6.89 -18.23 21.86
CA ILE A 78 -6.42 -19.63 21.84
C ILE A 78 -5.50 -19.91 23.05
N SER A 79 -4.73 -18.92 23.47
CA SER A 79 -3.77 -19.03 24.58
C SER A 79 -4.45 -19.20 25.95
N TYR A 80 -5.77 -19.02 26.06
CA TYR A 80 -6.51 -19.35 27.29
C TYR A 80 -6.66 -20.86 27.53
N ILE A 81 -6.47 -21.70 26.52
CA ILE A 81 -6.53 -23.16 26.68
C ILE A 81 -5.24 -23.64 27.34
N PRO A 82 -5.28 -24.23 28.56
CA PRO A 82 -4.07 -24.66 29.26
C PRO A 82 -3.29 -25.72 28.49
N VAL A 83 -1.97 -25.73 28.68
CA VAL A 83 -1.01 -26.66 28.06
C VAL A 83 -0.94 -26.51 26.54
N ILE A 84 -1.95 -26.98 25.78
CA ILE A 84 -1.94 -26.99 24.32
C ILE A 84 -1.98 -25.56 23.75
N GLY A 85 -2.87 -24.72 24.27
CA GLY A 85 -3.01 -23.34 23.82
C GLY A 85 -1.75 -22.51 24.09
N TRP A 86 -0.98 -22.83 25.13
CA TRP A 86 0.28 -22.14 25.43
C TRP A 86 1.37 -22.45 24.40
N PHE A 87 1.57 -23.73 24.05
CA PHE A 87 2.57 -24.09 23.04
C PHE A 87 2.22 -23.54 21.66
N ILE A 88 0.95 -23.68 21.24
CA ILE A 88 0.47 -23.13 19.96
C ILE A 88 0.54 -21.61 19.98
N GLY A 89 0.08 -20.99 21.06
CA GLY A 89 0.11 -19.53 21.24
C GLY A 89 1.52 -18.97 21.16
N MET A 90 2.50 -19.59 21.83
CA MET A 90 3.90 -19.19 21.78
C MET A 90 4.46 -19.19 20.34
N LEU A 91 4.24 -20.28 19.59
CA LEU A 91 4.70 -20.37 18.20
C LEU A 91 3.97 -19.39 17.28
N ALA A 92 2.67 -19.21 17.47
CA ALA A 92 1.88 -18.29 16.68
C ALA A 92 2.28 -16.82 16.94
N TRP A 93 2.56 -16.45 18.19
CA TRP A 93 3.10 -15.13 18.52
C TRP A 93 4.46 -14.88 17.88
N MET A 94 5.34 -15.89 17.86
CA MET A 94 6.63 -15.78 17.18
C MET A 94 6.46 -15.53 15.67
N ALA A 95 5.59 -16.29 15.02
CA ALA A 95 5.26 -16.10 13.61
C ALA A 95 4.65 -14.71 13.35
N LEU A 96 3.73 -14.26 14.21
CA LEU A 96 3.10 -12.95 14.10
C LEU A 96 4.13 -11.81 14.24
N MET A 97 5.09 -11.93 15.16
CA MET A 97 6.19 -10.97 15.31
C MET A 97 7.05 -10.88 14.05
N ILE A 98 7.36 -12.01 13.41
CA ILE A 98 8.09 -12.02 12.13
C ILE A 98 7.29 -11.29 11.05
N LEU A 99 6.00 -11.56 10.92
CA LEU A 99 5.13 -10.89 9.95
C LEU A 99 5.02 -9.39 10.21
N TRP A 100 4.96 -8.97 11.47
CA TRP A 100 4.97 -7.55 11.86
C TRP A 100 6.27 -6.84 11.46
N VAL A 101 7.43 -7.46 11.73
CA VAL A 101 8.73 -6.91 11.29
C VAL A 101 8.82 -6.84 9.77
N LEU A 102 8.43 -7.90 9.05
CA LEU A 102 8.40 -7.91 7.58
C LEU A 102 7.51 -6.78 7.03
N GLY A 103 6.38 -6.52 7.70
CA GLY A 103 5.49 -5.43 7.32
C GLY A 103 6.15 -4.06 7.44
N ILE A 104 6.86 -3.82 8.53
CA ILE A 104 7.63 -2.59 8.76
C ILE A 104 8.77 -2.46 7.75
N LEU A 105 9.51 -3.55 7.47
CA LEU A 105 10.58 -3.55 6.49
C LEU A 105 10.06 -3.24 5.08
N ASN A 106 8.91 -3.80 4.71
CA ASN A 106 8.25 -3.48 3.45
C ASN A 106 7.84 -2.00 3.39
N ALA A 107 7.29 -1.45 4.47
CA ALA A 107 6.96 -0.03 4.54
C ALA A 107 8.20 0.87 4.45
N ALA A 108 9.27 0.52 5.16
CA ALA A 108 10.54 1.24 5.13
C ALA A 108 11.24 1.17 3.76
N ALA A 109 11.06 0.07 3.03
CA ALA A 109 11.52 -0.10 1.66
C ALA A 109 10.55 0.45 0.60
N GLU A 110 9.47 1.12 1.01
CA GLU A 110 8.45 1.71 0.13
C GLU A 110 7.75 0.68 -0.79
N LYS A 111 7.58 -0.55 -0.29
CA LYS A 111 7.00 -1.69 -1.01
C LYS A 111 5.59 -2.04 -0.52
N LYS A 112 4.63 -2.08 -1.45
CA LYS A 112 3.30 -2.68 -1.25
C LYS A 112 3.33 -4.21 -1.44
N GLU A 113 4.21 -4.89 -0.72
CA GLU A 113 4.30 -6.35 -0.78
C GLU A 113 3.43 -6.99 0.31
N PRO A 114 2.48 -7.89 -0.06
CA PRO A 114 1.65 -8.57 0.92
C PRO A 114 2.52 -9.50 1.78
N LEU A 115 2.21 -9.55 3.07
CA LEU A 115 2.87 -10.46 4.00
C LEU A 115 2.71 -11.93 3.58
N PRO A 116 3.73 -12.78 3.80
CA PRO A 116 3.63 -14.20 3.51
C PRO A 116 2.42 -14.85 4.16
N VAL A 117 1.78 -15.79 3.45
CA VAL A 117 0.62 -16.60 3.89
C VAL A 117 -0.69 -15.81 4.08
N ILE A 118 -0.64 -14.65 4.72
CA ILE A 118 -1.82 -13.92 5.19
C ILE A 118 -2.09 -12.59 4.45
N GLY A 119 -1.08 -11.97 3.84
CA GLY A 119 -1.16 -10.58 3.43
C GLY A 119 -2.23 -10.27 2.38
N LYS A 120 -2.55 -11.24 1.53
CA LYS A 120 -3.64 -11.12 0.54
C LYS A 120 -5.03 -10.89 1.18
N TYR A 121 -5.23 -11.37 2.41
CA TYR A 121 -6.51 -11.25 3.10
C TYR A 121 -6.78 -9.83 3.59
N ALA A 122 -5.73 -9.03 3.84
CA ALA A 122 -5.90 -7.64 4.26
C ALA A 122 -6.64 -6.85 3.17
N GLU A 123 -6.16 -6.91 1.93
CA GLU A 123 -6.81 -6.25 0.79
C GLU A 123 -8.18 -6.86 0.44
N GLN A 124 -8.32 -8.18 0.59
CA GLN A 124 -9.58 -8.86 0.27
C GLN A 124 -10.73 -8.48 1.22
N TYR A 125 -10.44 -8.35 2.52
CA TYR A 125 -11.46 -8.11 3.55
C TYR A 125 -11.60 -6.64 3.97
N LEU A 126 -10.54 -5.84 3.87
CA LEU A 126 -10.54 -4.43 4.27
C LEU A 126 -10.59 -3.52 3.02
N LYS A 127 -11.80 -3.15 2.61
CA LYS A 127 -12.08 -2.45 1.34
C LYS A 127 -12.29 -0.94 1.53
N PHE A 128 -11.29 -0.25 2.05
CA PHE A 128 -11.28 1.21 2.17
C PHE A 128 -10.02 1.83 1.56
#